data_AF-A0A3S3MUV4-F1
#
_entry.id   AF-A0A3S3MUV4-F1
#
_cell.length_a   1.000
_cell.length_b   1.000
_cell.length_c   1.000
_cell.angle_alpha   90.00
_cell.angle_beta   90.00
_cell.angle_gamma   90.00
#
_symmetry.space_group_name_H-M   'P 1'
#
loop_
_entity.id
_entity.type
_entity.pdbx_description
1 polymer ?
#
loop_
_entity_poly.entity_id
_entity_poly.type
_entity_poly.pdbx_seq_one_letter_code
_entity_poly.pdbx_strand_id
1 'polypeptide(L)'
;MASSSSLFLMTLTICITLINPAYGSIKRTNMIQQFVDGHNRARRAVGVPPLRWEPMLARYARVYSNERRGDCALKHSPGYGFGENIFMGEGHRWTAKDAVDEWVAEKQFYYYNNNSCSGGECLHYTQIIWRTTKLVGCAKIHCDSSDIFIACEYYPPGNYVGDRPY
;
A
#
# COMPACT_ATOMS: atom_id res chain seq x y z
N MET A 1 -67.12 29.73 -4.44
CA MET A 1 -66.11 29.94 -3.38
C MET A 1 -65.23 28.70 -3.32
N ALA A 2 -63.92 28.90 -3.33
CA ALA A 2 -62.86 27.87 -3.29
C ALA A 2 -63.07 26.89 -2.11
N SER A 3 -62.63 25.63 -2.16
CA SER A 3 -61.21 25.25 -2.13
C SER A 3 -61.06 23.75 -2.40
N SER A 4 -60.16 23.40 -3.32
CA SER A 4 -59.63 22.05 -3.48
C SER A 4 -58.45 21.87 -2.52
N SER A 5 -58.49 20.85 -1.66
CA SER A 5 -57.35 20.48 -0.81
C SER A 5 -56.86 19.11 -1.24
N SER A 6 -55.87 19.10 -2.14
CA SER A 6 -55.11 17.92 -2.51
C SER A 6 -54.19 17.52 -1.35
N LEU A 7 -54.41 16.35 -0.76
CA LEU A 7 -53.46 15.74 0.16
C LEU A 7 -52.23 15.27 -0.65
N PHE A 8 -51.10 15.92 -0.44
CA PHE A 8 -49.80 15.51 -0.94
C PHE A 8 -49.30 14.34 -0.08
N LEU A 9 -49.25 13.11 -0.63
CA LEU A 9 -48.52 12.02 -0.01
C LEU A 9 -47.02 12.32 -0.10
N MET A 10 -46.39 12.72 1.00
CA MET A 10 -44.93 12.62 1.15
C MET A 10 -44.57 11.16 1.38
N THR A 11 -44.31 10.40 0.31
CA THR A 11 -43.59 9.14 0.43
C THR A 11 -42.13 9.49 0.75
N LEU A 12 -41.72 9.26 1.99
CA LEU A 12 -40.33 9.30 2.40
C LEU A 12 -39.57 8.16 1.70
N THR A 13 -39.02 8.43 0.52
CA THR A 13 -38.13 7.50 -0.17
C THR A 13 -36.82 7.45 0.61
N ILE A 14 -36.74 6.52 1.57
CA ILE A 14 -35.48 6.11 2.18
C ILE A 14 -34.65 5.52 1.04
N CYS A 15 -33.76 6.33 0.47
CA CYS A 15 -32.80 5.91 -0.52
C CYS A 15 -31.74 5.07 0.21
N ILE A 16 -32.04 3.80 0.46
CA ILE A 16 -31.04 2.83 0.89
C ILE A 16 -30.10 2.69 -0.30
N THR A 17 -28.99 3.42 -0.28
CA THR A 17 -27.89 3.19 -1.23
C THR A 17 -27.39 1.78 -0.99
N LEU A 18 -27.84 0.84 -1.81
CA LEU A 18 -27.27 -0.50 -1.87
C LEU A 18 -25.81 -0.34 -2.26
N ILE A 19 -24.91 -0.43 -1.28
CA ILE A 19 -23.47 -0.51 -1.51
C ILE A 19 -23.25 -1.80 -2.30
N ASN A 20 -23.14 -1.68 -3.61
CA ASN A 20 -23.03 -2.83 -4.49
C ASN A 20 -21.71 -3.56 -4.19
N PRO A 21 -21.73 -4.82 -3.70
CA PRO A 21 -20.51 -5.55 -3.33
C PRO A 21 -19.52 -5.70 -4.49
N ALA A 22 -20.00 -5.64 -5.74
CA ALA A 22 -19.17 -5.60 -6.93
C ALA A 22 -18.21 -4.38 -6.97
N TYR A 23 -18.66 -3.21 -6.51
CA TYR A 23 -17.86 -1.98 -6.53
C TYR A 23 -16.69 -2.04 -5.53
N GLY A 24 -16.91 -2.60 -4.34
CA GLY A 24 -15.85 -2.82 -3.35
C GLY A 24 -14.80 -3.83 -3.83
N SER A 25 -15.22 -4.85 -4.56
CA SER A 25 -14.33 -5.82 -5.20
C SER A 25 -13.43 -5.16 -6.26
N ILE A 26 -14.00 -4.36 -7.16
CA ILE A 26 -13.25 -3.65 -8.22
C ILE A 26 -12.19 -2.71 -7.62
N LYS A 27 -12.56 -1.90 -6.62
CA LYS A 27 -11.60 -0.99 -5.95
C LYS A 27 -10.43 -1.73 -5.31
N ARG A 28 -10.71 -2.86 -4.65
CA ARG A 28 -9.68 -3.71 -4.04
C ARG A 28 -8.73 -4.26 -5.10
N THR A 29 -9.26 -4.82 -6.18
CA THR A 29 -8.46 -5.35 -7.29
C THR A 29 -7.57 -4.27 -7.90
N ASN A 30 -8.09 -3.06 -8.13
CA ASN A 30 -7.30 -1.95 -8.65
C ASN A 30 -6.15 -1.55 -7.72
N MET A 31 -6.37 -1.52 -6.40
CA MET A 31 -5.31 -1.21 -5.44
C MET A 31 -4.23 -2.29 -5.38
N ILE A 32 -4.62 -3.56 -5.39
CA ILE A 32 -3.67 -4.70 -5.43
C ILE A 32 -2.80 -4.59 -6.68
N GLN A 33 -3.41 -4.31 -7.83
CA GLN A 33 -2.70 -4.17 -9.10
C GLN A 33 -1.69 -3.01 -9.06
N GLN A 34 -2.05 -1.87 -8.48
CA GLN A 34 -1.14 -0.73 -8.30
C GLN A 34 0.12 -1.11 -7.50
N PHE A 35 -0.04 -1.87 -6.41
CA PHE A 35 1.11 -2.37 -5.65
C PHE A 35 1.96 -3.31 -6.50
N VAL A 36 1.37 -4.41 -6.99
CA VAL A 36 2.10 -5.49 -7.65
C VAL A 36 2.77 -5.02 -8.94
N ASP A 37 2.13 -4.16 -9.73
CA ASP A 37 2.70 -3.69 -10.98
C ASP A 37 3.90 -2.77 -10.79
N GLY A 38 3.85 -1.86 -9.82
CA GLY A 38 4.99 -0.99 -9.50
C GLY A 38 6.22 -1.79 -9.09
N HIS A 39 6.02 -2.74 -8.16
CA HIS A 39 7.07 -3.67 -7.74
C HIS A 39 7.62 -4.45 -8.93
N ASN A 40 6.74 -5.07 -9.73
CA ASN A 40 7.17 -5.94 -10.82
C ASN A 40 7.77 -5.18 -12.01
N ARG A 41 7.45 -3.90 -12.20
CA ARG A 41 8.19 -3.02 -13.13
C ARG A 41 9.63 -2.81 -12.67
N ALA A 42 9.84 -2.44 -11.40
CA ALA A 42 11.19 -2.25 -10.85
C ALA A 42 12.02 -3.53 -10.89
N ARG A 43 11.41 -4.67 -10.52
CA ARG A 43 12.05 -5.99 -10.54
C ARG A 43 12.46 -6.45 -11.93
N ARG A 44 11.61 -6.26 -12.93
CA ARG A 44 11.96 -6.53 -14.34
C ARG A 44 13.14 -5.69 -14.81
N ALA A 45 13.23 -4.43 -14.39
CA ALA A 45 14.30 -3.52 -14.79
C ALA A 45 15.70 -3.97 -14.32
N VAL A 46 15.78 -4.84 -13.31
CA VAL A 46 17.05 -5.40 -12.80
C VAL A 46 17.14 -6.93 -12.96
N GLY A 47 16.23 -7.55 -13.70
CA GLY A 47 16.28 -8.98 -14.02
C GLY A 47 16.04 -9.92 -12.83
N VAL A 48 15.25 -9.51 -11.83
CA VAL A 48 14.81 -10.40 -10.74
C VAL A 48 13.37 -10.91 -10.97
N PRO A 49 13.03 -12.14 -10.51
CA PRO A 49 11.69 -12.71 -10.72
C PRO A 49 10.57 -11.85 -10.12
N PRO A 50 9.36 -11.80 -10.70
CA PRO A 50 8.26 -10.98 -10.17
C PRO A 50 7.77 -11.48 -8.80
N LEU A 51 7.26 -10.54 -7.99
CA LEU A 51 6.51 -10.84 -6.77
C LEU A 51 5.08 -11.27 -7.12
N ARG A 52 4.53 -12.13 -6.27
CA ARG A 52 3.11 -12.50 -6.27
C ARG A 52 2.43 -11.90 -5.05
N TRP A 53 1.18 -11.49 -5.23
CA TRP A 53 0.35 -11.04 -4.13
C TRP A 53 0.06 -12.19 -3.16
N GLU A 54 0.22 -11.95 -1.87
CA GLU A 54 -0.12 -12.89 -0.80
C GLU A 54 -1.15 -12.29 0.16
N PRO A 55 -2.40 -12.82 0.19
CA PRO A 55 -3.46 -12.31 1.06
C PRO A 55 -3.10 -12.32 2.56
N MET A 56 -2.33 -13.29 3.04
CA MET A 56 -1.92 -13.34 4.45
C MET A 56 -1.01 -12.19 4.83
N LEU A 57 -0.01 -11.88 4.00
CA LEU A 57 0.86 -10.72 4.19
C LEU A 57 0.06 -9.41 4.17
N ALA A 58 -0.91 -9.28 3.28
CA ALA A 58 -1.79 -8.11 3.23
C ALA A 58 -2.65 -7.96 4.50
N ARG A 59 -3.00 -9.08 5.15
CA ARG A 59 -3.69 -9.07 6.44
C ARG A 59 -2.77 -8.57 7.56
N TYR A 60 -1.52 -9.03 7.62
CA TYR A 60 -0.52 -8.53 8.58
C TYR A 60 -0.27 -7.03 8.38
N ALA A 61 -0.01 -6.60 7.14
CA ALA A 61 0.16 -5.20 6.79
C ALA A 61 -1.03 -4.35 7.26
N ARG A 62 -2.27 -4.85 7.11
CA ARG A 62 -3.49 -4.15 7.54
C ARG A 62 -3.60 -4.09 9.06
N VAL A 63 -3.33 -5.17 9.77
CA VAL A 63 -3.37 -5.19 11.25
C VAL A 63 -2.39 -4.15 11.77
N TYR A 64 -1.14 -4.20 11.33
CA TYR A 64 -0.12 -3.27 11.78
C TYR A 64 -0.42 -1.82 11.39
N SER A 65 -0.85 -1.57 10.15
CA SER A 65 -1.25 -0.23 9.73
C SER A 65 -2.34 0.36 10.63
N ASN A 66 -3.32 -0.45 11.08
CA ASN A 66 -4.34 0.03 12.01
C ASN A 66 -3.80 0.39 13.40
N GLU A 67 -2.71 -0.23 13.86
CA GLU A 67 -2.02 0.17 15.10
C GLU A 67 -1.35 1.55 14.97
N ARG A 68 -1.06 2.00 13.75
CA ARG A 68 -0.54 3.34 13.42
C ARG A 68 -1.61 4.37 13.13
N ARG A 69 -2.90 4.00 13.15
CA ARG A 69 -4.01 4.90 12.81
C ARG A 69 -4.01 6.20 13.63
N GLY A 70 -3.69 6.11 14.92
CA GLY A 70 -3.77 7.25 15.83
C GLY A 70 -2.62 8.27 15.70
N ASP A 71 -1.41 7.82 15.35
CA ASP A 71 -0.22 8.69 15.26
C ASP A 71 0.31 8.87 13.83
N CYS A 72 -0.14 8.04 12.88
CA CYS A 72 0.36 7.94 11.51
C CYS A 72 1.89 7.83 11.40
N ALA A 73 2.55 7.38 12.46
CA ALA A 73 4.00 7.47 12.56
C ALA A 73 4.69 6.43 11.68
N LEU A 74 5.76 6.85 10.99
CA LEU A 74 6.68 5.96 10.28
C LEU A 74 7.53 5.15 11.27
N LYS A 75 6.91 4.15 11.87
CA LYS A 75 7.55 3.16 12.73
C LYS A 75 7.33 1.79 12.09
N HIS A 76 8.37 0.97 12.11
CA HIS A 76 8.29 -0.40 11.64
C HIS A 76 7.55 -1.29 12.63
N SER A 77 6.89 -2.34 12.12
CA SER A 77 6.27 -3.37 12.97
C SER A 77 7.27 -4.04 13.89
N PRO A 78 6.84 -4.67 14.99
CA PRO A 78 7.73 -5.41 15.89
C PRO A 78 8.41 -6.63 15.22
N GLY A 79 8.23 -6.84 13.91
CA GLY A 79 8.89 -7.86 13.12
C GLY A 79 8.18 -9.21 13.20
N TYR A 80 7.33 -9.50 12.21
CA TYR A 80 6.67 -10.81 12.07
C TYR A 80 7.51 -11.85 11.30
N GLY A 81 8.82 -11.61 11.14
CA GLY A 81 9.70 -12.39 10.26
C GLY A 81 9.52 -12.06 8.77
N PHE A 82 8.87 -10.93 8.46
CA PHE A 82 8.72 -10.39 7.12
C PHE A 82 9.67 -9.21 6.92
N GLY A 83 9.96 -8.88 5.65
CA GLY A 83 10.50 -7.58 5.31
C GLY A 83 9.36 -6.57 5.27
N GLU A 84 9.64 -5.27 5.44
CA GLU A 84 8.59 -4.25 5.53
C GLU A 84 9.02 -2.95 4.86
N ASN A 85 8.12 -2.37 4.06
CA ASN A 85 8.20 -0.98 3.63
C ASN A 85 6.98 -0.23 4.16
N ILE A 86 7.20 0.98 4.66
CA ILE A 86 6.15 1.87 5.18
C ILE A 86 6.18 3.22 4.48
N PHE A 87 5.02 3.85 4.40
CA PHE A 87 4.83 5.15 3.76
C PHE A 87 3.77 5.94 4.53
N MET A 88 4.04 7.23 4.71
CA MET A 88 3.10 8.21 5.23
C MET A 88 3.03 9.35 4.22
N GLY A 89 1.81 9.74 3.87
CA GLY A 89 1.57 10.88 3.01
C GLY A 89 0.49 11.79 3.58
N GLU A 90 0.79 13.08 3.63
CA GLU A 90 -0.14 14.10 4.14
C GLU A 90 -1.41 14.20 3.29
N GLY A 91 -2.57 14.20 3.96
CA GLY A 91 -3.88 14.20 3.34
C GLY A 91 -4.23 12.91 2.60
N HIS A 92 -5.35 12.92 1.88
CA HIS A 92 -6.05 11.70 1.45
C HIS A 92 -5.72 11.27 0.00
N ARG A 93 -4.90 12.07 -0.70
CA ARG A 93 -4.66 11.92 -2.15
C ARG A 93 -3.77 10.74 -2.51
N TRP A 94 -2.95 10.26 -1.58
CA TRP A 94 -1.90 9.28 -1.84
C TRP A 94 -2.47 7.91 -2.18
N THR A 95 -2.02 7.34 -3.29
CA THR A 95 -2.44 6.03 -3.79
C THR A 95 -1.40 4.95 -3.48
N ALA A 96 -1.79 3.68 -3.70
CA ALA A 96 -0.85 2.57 -3.62
C ALA A 96 0.28 2.70 -4.64
N LYS A 97 -0.04 3.23 -5.83
CA LYS A 97 0.94 3.52 -6.87
C LYS A 97 1.96 4.56 -6.42
N ASP A 98 1.50 5.66 -5.80
CA ASP A 98 2.40 6.74 -5.39
C ASP A 98 3.42 6.26 -4.36
N ALA A 99 2.99 5.50 -3.34
CA ALA A 99 3.91 4.93 -2.35
C ALA A 99 4.97 4.02 -2.99
N VAL A 100 4.58 3.15 -3.93
CA VAL A 100 5.53 2.27 -4.62
C VAL A 100 6.48 3.06 -5.51
N ASP A 101 5.99 4.09 -6.19
CA ASP A 101 6.84 4.92 -7.05
C ASP A 101 7.85 5.72 -6.22
N GLU A 102 7.48 6.23 -5.04
CA GLU A 102 8.40 6.88 -4.09
C GLU A 102 9.48 5.92 -3.60
N TRP A 103 9.11 4.71 -3.16
CA TRP A 103 10.09 3.68 -2.77
C TRP A 103 11.00 3.26 -3.94
N VAL A 104 10.48 3.21 -5.17
CA VAL A 104 11.30 2.89 -6.36
C VAL A 104 12.20 4.05 -6.76
N ALA A 105 11.79 5.31 -6.52
CA ALA A 105 12.60 6.49 -6.82
C ALA A 105 13.91 6.52 -6.02
N GLU A 106 13.96 5.85 -4.87
CA GLU A 106 15.19 5.65 -4.10
C GLU A 106 16.29 4.90 -4.85
N LYS A 107 15.98 4.26 -5.99
CA LYS A 107 16.98 3.71 -6.92
C LYS A 107 18.11 4.70 -7.22
N GLN A 108 17.81 5.99 -7.27
CA GLN A 108 18.80 7.04 -7.52
C GLN A 108 19.90 7.13 -6.44
N PHE A 109 19.61 6.61 -5.23
CA PHE A 109 20.52 6.61 -4.09
C PHE A 109 21.23 5.26 -3.88
N TYR A 110 20.84 4.20 -4.61
CA TYR A 110 21.45 2.88 -4.47
C TYR A 110 22.60 2.67 -5.46
N TYR A 111 23.80 2.43 -4.92
CA TYR A 111 25.01 2.15 -5.68
C TYR A 111 25.33 0.65 -5.60
N TYR A 112 25.04 -0.06 -6.69
CA TYR A 112 25.15 -1.53 -6.73
C TYR A 112 26.58 -2.05 -6.52
N ASN A 113 27.58 -1.38 -7.12
CA ASN A 113 28.96 -1.84 -7.13
C ASN A 113 29.55 -1.98 -5.70
N ASN A 114 29.30 -1.00 -4.85
CA ASN A 114 29.75 -0.98 -3.45
C ASN A 114 28.65 -1.35 -2.44
N ASN A 115 27.45 -1.71 -2.91
CA ASN A 115 26.30 -2.09 -2.10
C ASN A 115 25.96 -1.06 -1.00
N SER A 116 25.86 0.22 -1.37
CA SER A 116 25.59 1.29 -0.41
C SER A 116 24.45 2.22 -0.85
N CYS A 117 23.81 2.85 0.14
CA CYS A 117 22.96 4.01 -0.07
C CYS A 117 23.82 5.27 0.07
N SER A 118 23.72 6.21 -0.88
CA SER A 118 24.38 7.51 -0.77
C SER A 118 23.51 8.61 -1.37
N GLY A 119 23.46 9.75 -0.68
CA GLY A 119 22.62 10.90 -1.06
C GLY A 119 21.16 10.80 -0.63
N GLY A 120 20.75 9.70 0.02
CA GLY A 120 19.39 9.48 0.51
C GLY A 120 19.16 8.05 1.00
N GLU A 121 17.92 7.77 1.39
CA GLU A 121 17.46 6.41 1.73
C GLU A 121 17.40 5.54 0.48
N CYS A 122 17.74 4.25 0.63
CA CYS A 122 17.60 3.30 -0.47
C CYS A 122 17.04 1.93 -0.08
N LEU A 123 16.72 1.76 1.21
CA LEU A 123 16.32 0.48 1.75
C LEU A 123 14.92 0.06 1.33
N HIS A 124 14.02 1.00 0.99
CA HIS A 124 12.74 0.63 0.42
C HIS A 124 12.90 0.09 -1.00
N TYR A 125 13.75 0.73 -1.82
CA TYR A 125 14.08 0.21 -3.14
C TYR A 125 14.71 -1.18 -3.05
N THR A 126 15.75 -1.37 -2.23
CA THR A 126 16.43 -2.67 -2.14
C THR A 126 15.50 -3.79 -1.68
N GLN A 127 14.52 -3.52 -0.81
CA GLN A 127 13.50 -4.49 -0.43
C GLN A 127 12.60 -4.87 -1.62
N ILE A 128 12.17 -3.91 -2.44
CA ILE A 128 11.33 -4.16 -3.62
C ILE A 128 12.04 -5.09 -4.62
N ILE A 129 13.32 -4.86 -4.85
CA ILE A 129 14.13 -5.61 -5.82
C ILE A 129 14.87 -6.81 -5.23
N TRP A 130 14.61 -7.17 -3.96
CA TRP A 130 15.30 -8.27 -3.31
C TRP A 130 15.00 -9.62 -4.00
N ARG A 131 16.03 -10.26 -4.55
CA ARG A 131 15.92 -11.40 -5.48
C ARG A 131 15.21 -12.59 -4.86
N THR A 132 15.48 -12.87 -3.59
CA THR A 132 14.93 -14.05 -2.89
C THR A 132 13.53 -13.81 -2.35
N THR A 133 13.07 -12.56 -2.24
CA THR A 133 11.68 -12.22 -1.90
C THR A 133 10.75 -12.65 -3.04
N LYS A 134 9.65 -13.32 -2.69
CA LYS A 134 8.71 -13.93 -3.65
C LYS A 134 7.30 -13.40 -3.52
N LEU A 135 6.92 -13.00 -2.32
CA LEU A 135 5.56 -12.64 -1.95
C LEU A 135 5.53 -11.22 -1.42
N VAL A 136 4.46 -10.50 -1.73
CA VAL A 136 4.16 -9.19 -1.17
C VAL A 136 2.69 -9.11 -0.80
N GLY A 137 2.38 -8.47 0.31
CA GLY A 137 1.01 -8.11 0.65
C GLY A 137 0.98 -6.77 1.37
N CYS A 138 0.09 -5.89 0.94
CA CYS A 138 0.09 -4.50 1.37
C CYS A 138 -1.28 -4.05 1.89
N ALA A 139 -1.26 -2.97 2.67
CA ALA A 139 -2.44 -2.28 3.12
C ALA A 139 -2.27 -0.76 2.98
N LYS A 140 -3.40 -0.09 2.74
CA LYS A 140 -3.56 1.35 2.82
C LYS A 140 -4.65 1.64 3.83
N ILE A 141 -4.41 2.55 4.76
CA ILE A 141 -5.42 3.06 5.69
C ILE A 141 -5.46 4.59 5.67
N HIS A 142 -6.54 5.13 6.22
CA HIS A 142 -6.62 6.53 6.65
C HIS A 142 -6.30 6.59 8.14
N CYS A 143 -5.37 7.44 8.51
CA CYS A 143 -5.09 7.81 9.91
C CYS A 143 -6.18 8.74 10.44
N ASP A 144 -6.25 8.92 11.75
CA ASP A 144 -7.23 9.82 12.39
C ASP A 144 -6.96 11.29 12.04
N SER A 145 -5.71 11.62 11.66
CA SER A 145 -5.31 12.91 11.09
C SER A 145 -5.84 13.16 9.67
N SER A 146 -6.47 12.17 9.03
CA SER A 146 -6.85 12.15 7.60
C SER A 146 -5.69 11.95 6.61
N ASP A 147 -4.47 11.73 7.11
CA ASP A 147 -3.32 11.31 6.32
C ASP A 147 -3.44 9.83 5.90
N ILE A 148 -2.60 9.43 4.95
CA ILE A 148 -2.53 8.05 4.49
C ILE A 148 -1.31 7.36 5.08
N PHE A 149 -1.54 6.17 5.65
CA PHE A 149 -0.48 5.22 5.99
C PHE A 149 -0.58 3.99 5.10
N ILE A 150 0.54 3.57 4.54
CA ILE A 150 0.67 2.38 3.68
C ILE A 150 1.79 1.51 4.22
N ALA A 151 1.55 0.21 4.32
CA ALA A 151 2.57 -0.79 4.63
C ALA A 151 2.53 -1.93 3.61
N CYS A 152 3.70 -2.45 3.25
CA CYS A 152 3.86 -3.67 2.47
C CYS A 152 4.77 -4.64 3.22
N GLU A 153 4.32 -5.89 3.32
CA GLU A 153 5.02 -7.00 3.95
C GLU A 153 5.59 -7.93 2.87
N TYR A 154 6.82 -8.40 3.06
CA TYR A 154 7.59 -9.15 2.08
C TYR A 154 8.05 -10.51 2.63
N TYR A 155 7.90 -11.57 1.83
CA TYR A 155 8.38 -12.90 2.21
C TYR A 155 9.05 -13.68 1.07
N PRO A 156 10.20 -14.34 1.30
CA PRO A 156 11.12 -14.14 2.44
C PRO A 156 11.55 -12.66 2.60
N PRO A 157 11.95 -12.23 3.81
CA PRO A 157 12.44 -10.88 4.04
C PRO A 157 13.68 -10.57 3.21
N GLY A 158 13.87 -9.29 2.89
CA GLY A 158 15.07 -8.79 2.25
C GLY A 158 15.93 -7.96 3.20
N ASN A 159 16.79 -7.12 2.62
CA ASN A 159 17.65 -6.16 3.34
C ASN A 159 18.53 -6.78 4.42
N TYR A 160 19.05 -7.99 4.17
CA TYR A 160 20.07 -8.59 5.02
C TYR A 160 21.36 -7.76 4.95
N VAL A 161 21.88 -7.36 6.11
CA VAL A 161 23.08 -6.52 6.20
C VAL A 161 24.27 -7.22 5.54
N GLY A 162 24.90 -6.53 4.59
CA GLY A 162 26.06 -7.05 3.84
C GLY A 162 25.70 -7.78 2.54
N ASP A 163 24.46 -8.23 2.39
CA ASP A 163 23.99 -8.91 1.18
C ASP A 163 23.53 -7.92 0.11
N ARG A 164 23.66 -8.33 -1.15
CA ARG A 164 23.15 -7.58 -2.30
C ARG A 164 21.71 -8.00 -2.62
N PRO A 165 20.86 -7.06 -3.06
CA PRO A 165 19.49 -7.35 -3.44
C PRO A 165 19.39 -8.22 -4.69
N TYR A 166 20.38 -8.27 -5.60
CA TYR A 166 20.30 -9.08 -6.82
C TYR A 166 21.66 -9.44 -7.41
#